data_AF-A0AAX2IFP2-F1
#
_entry.id   AF-A0AAX2IFP2-F1
#
_cell.length_a   1.000
_cell.length_b   1.000
_cell.length_c   1.000
_cell.angle_alpha   90.00
_cell.angle_beta   90.00
_cell.angle_gamma   90.00
#
_symmetry.space_group_name_H-M   'P 1'
#
loop_
_entity.id
_entity.type
_entity.pdbx_description
1 polymer ?
#
loop_
_entity_poly.entity_id
_entity_poly.type
_entity_poly.pdbx_seq_one_letter_code
_entity_poly.pdbx_strand_id
1 'polypeptide(L)'
;MAENKKTNLATVRFSSGVGNTLQIKFPKVVSSQKDNTEYIYYTEEGEYLGGNTNSNKVFISTKNEYDKAKEKGNWNLLNIESNILKEGTKSITHNFLIDTAGIIFAESSQYRYNKNNFPEELKYEMFALASVYKANKVAFAKNTDTKKKYVGRTCQQRNNAKSDKLAIEAIIKVYLLNKEKDWSNGADMWDGAEQAMYPIGEDSFFIERGKGRIELHMNTMGWRISEEHYQKWKKGVTNLGVIFKAPKEKFTSSLETPPTINLTSYQKQKMKEWEKTVLFKDKEEYIKAMKELEKKEVFEKNKKEKEKNRNLRFYSENTISLQSRAVYLGTIFWKSEDNIEKRIKK
;
A
#
# COMPACT_ATOMS: atom_id res chain seq x y z
N MET A 1 -35.61 50.45 21.99
CA MET A 1 -34.64 49.35 21.82
C MET A 1 -35.40 48.04 22.03
N ALA A 2 -35.58 47.24 20.98
CA ALA A 2 -36.30 45.96 21.09
C ALA A 2 -35.27 44.82 21.18
N GLU A 3 -35.31 44.06 22.27
CA GLU A 3 -34.47 42.87 22.46
C GLU A 3 -34.89 41.74 21.51
N ASN A 4 -33.93 41.24 20.72
CA ASN A 4 -34.11 40.03 19.91
C ASN A 4 -34.23 38.80 20.81
N LYS A 5 -35.46 38.46 21.24
CA LYS A 5 -35.75 37.20 21.92
C LYS A 5 -35.72 36.06 20.91
N LYS A 6 -34.82 35.09 21.12
CA LYS A 6 -34.80 33.82 20.38
C LYS A 6 -36.07 33.03 20.71
N THR A 7 -36.86 32.69 19.70
CA THR A 7 -38.04 31.84 19.82
C THR A 7 -37.75 30.45 19.25
N ASN A 8 -38.36 29.43 19.85
CA ASN A 8 -38.34 28.07 19.33
C ASN A 8 -39.64 27.82 18.55
N LEU A 9 -39.53 27.28 17.34
CA LEU A 9 -40.68 26.93 16.51
C LEU A 9 -40.79 25.41 16.41
N ALA A 10 -42.00 24.88 16.61
CA ALA A 10 -42.31 23.46 16.42
C ALA A 10 -43.70 23.31 15.80
N THR A 11 -43.84 22.42 14.81
CA THR A 11 -45.15 22.04 14.28
C THR A 11 -45.69 20.85 15.07
N VAL A 12 -46.87 21.00 15.65
CA VAL A 12 -47.57 19.95 16.40
C VAL A 12 -48.68 19.35 15.56
N ARG A 13 -49.01 18.07 15.77
CA ARG A 13 -50.05 17.35 15.00
C ARG A 13 -51.48 17.54 15.53
N PHE A 14 -51.68 18.49 16.44
CA PHE A 14 -52.97 18.83 17.04
C PHE A 14 -53.10 20.34 17.16
N SER A 15 -54.34 20.86 17.19
CA SER A 15 -54.60 22.28 17.39
C SER A 15 -54.30 22.70 18.84
N SER A 16 -53.45 23.71 19.03
CA SER A 16 -53.21 24.35 20.33
C SER A 16 -53.49 25.85 20.22
N GLY A 17 -54.28 26.38 21.15
CA GLY A 17 -54.58 27.82 21.22
C GLY A 17 -53.39 28.64 21.75
N VAL A 18 -53.41 29.94 21.42
CA VAL A 18 -52.46 30.92 21.98
C VAL A 18 -52.69 31.03 23.49
N GLY A 19 -51.63 30.87 24.28
CA GLY A 19 -51.69 30.86 25.75
C GLY A 19 -51.63 29.46 26.39
N ASN A 20 -51.70 28.38 25.58
CA ASN A 20 -51.55 27.03 26.09
C ASN A 20 -50.07 26.66 26.34
N THR A 21 -49.82 25.91 27.41
CA THR A 21 -48.49 25.36 27.73
C THR A 21 -48.30 24.01 27.04
N LEU A 22 -47.25 23.89 26.21
CA LEU A 22 -46.86 22.64 25.56
C LEU A 22 -45.69 22.00 26.31
N GLN A 23 -45.89 20.79 26.86
CA GLN A 23 -44.79 20.00 27.44
C GLN A 23 -44.24 19.01 26.40
N ILE A 24 -43.05 19.29 25.87
CA ILE A 24 -42.35 18.39 24.97
C ILE A 24 -41.55 17.38 25.81
N LYS A 25 -41.96 16.11 25.80
CA LYS A 25 -41.22 15.02 26.45
C LYS A 25 -40.27 14.40 25.44
N PHE A 26 -38.97 14.53 25.70
CA PHE A 26 -37.97 13.74 25.00
C PHE A 26 -37.87 12.37 25.67
N PRO A 27 -37.81 11.26 24.91
CA PRO A 27 -37.46 9.97 25.49
C PRO A 27 -36.13 10.11 26.24
N LYS A 28 -36.05 9.48 27.42
CA LYS A 28 -34.84 9.51 28.24
C LYS A 28 -33.69 9.00 27.38
N VAL A 29 -32.71 9.87 27.09
CA VAL A 29 -31.45 9.44 26.51
C VAL A 29 -30.83 8.55 27.57
N VAL A 30 -30.88 7.23 27.34
CA VAL A 30 -30.11 6.28 28.13
C VAL A 30 -28.66 6.63 27.81
N SER A 31 -28.00 7.38 28.70
CA SER A 31 -26.54 7.47 28.61
C SER A 31 -26.06 6.04 28.68
N SER A 32 -25.44 5.54 27.61
CA SER A 32 -24.60 4.35 27.68
C SER A 32 -23.79 4.44 28.96
N GLN A 33 -23.76 3.37 29.75
CA GLN A 33 -22.95 3.28 30.97
C GLN A 33 -21.64 4.04 30.76
N LYS A 34 -21.35 5.02 31.62
CA LYS A 34 -20.15 5.86 31.48
C LYS A 34 -18.94 4.94 31.49
N ASP A 35 -18.37 4.70 30.31
CA ASP A 35 -17.19 3.86 30.15
C ASP A 35 -15.99 4.68 30.62
N ASN A 36 -15.58 4.46 31.87
CA ASN A 36 -14.42 5.14 32.46
C ASN A 36 -13.15 4.27 32.41
N THR A 37 -13.09 3.27 31.52
CA THR A 37 -11.87 2.48 31.32
C THR A 37 -10.80 3.32 30.63
N GLU A 38 -9.55 3.24 31.11
CA GLU A 38 -8.41 3.81 30.40
C GLU A 38 -8.03 2.91 29.22
N TYR A 39 -8.33 3.35 28.00
CA TYR A 39 -7.87 2.71 26.77
C TYR A 39 -6.55 3.33 26.30
N ILE A 40 -6.23 3.24 25.01
CA ILE A 40 -5.08 3.91 24.41
C ILE A 40 -5.53 5.08 23.52
N TYR A 41 -4.79 6.18 23.58
CA TYR A 41 -5.16 7.44 22.94
C TYR A 41 -4.06 7.95 22.02
N TYR A 42 -4.46 8.38 20.82
CA TYR A 42 -3.60 8.97 19.80
C TYR A 42 -4.20 10.28 19.28
N THR A 43 -3.37 11.15 18.68
CA THR A 43 -3.87 12.24 17.84
C THR A 43 -4.20 11.73 16.44
N GLU A 44 -4.90 12.56 15.65
CA GLU A 44 -5.17 12.24 14.25
C GLU A 44 -3.89 12.07 13.42
N GLU A 45 -2.79 12.72 13.82
CA GLU A 45 -1.47 12.68 13.19
C GLU A 45 -0.61 11.51 13.68
N GLY A 46 -1.21 10.54 14.39
CA GLY A 46 -0.53 9.33 14.85
C GLY A 46 0.38 9.54 16.07
N GLU A 47 0.25 10.67 16.78
CA GLU A 47 1.02 10.89 18.00
C GLU A 47 0.37 10.20 19.19
N TYR A 48 1.13 9.35 19.87
CA TYR A 48 0.70 8.68 21.10
C TYR A 48 0.59 9.68 22.25
N LEU A 49 -0.57 9.72 22.92
CA LEU A 49 -0.84 10.59 24.06
C LEU A 49 -0.65 9.86 25.40
N GLY A 50 -1.00 8.58 25.45
CA GLY A 50 -0.92 7.74 26.65
C GLY A 50 -1.96 6.63 26.69
N GLY A 51 -2.03 5.94 27.83
CA GLY A 51 -3.04 4.92 28.12
C GLY A 51 -2.52 3.48 28.15
N ASN A 52 -3.45 2.52 28.17
CA ASN A 52 -3.16 1.10 28.29
C ASN A 52 -2.70 0.48 26.96
N THR A 53 -1.43 0.06 26.87
CA THR A 53 -0.86 -0.54 25.66
C THR A 53 -1.44 -1.92 25.31
N ASN A 54 -2.15 -2.58 26.23
CA ASN A 54 -2.88 -3.82 25.96
C ASN A 54 -4.35 -3.56 25.61
N SER A 55 -4.70 -2.31 25.31
CA SER A 55 -6.07 -1.91 25.01
C SER A 55 -6.64 -2.61 23.77
N ASN A 56 -7.88 -3.08 23.90
CA ASN A 56 -8.69 -3.63 22.81
C ASN A 56 -9.37 -2.57 21.94
N LYS A 57 -9.27 -1.29 22.32
CA LYS A 57 -9.82 -0.15 21.57
C LYS A 57 -8.78 0.96 21.47
N VAL A 58 -8.73 1.64 20.33
CA VAL A 58 -7.91 2.84 20.13
C VAL A 58 -8.85 4.03 19.96
N PHE A 59 -8.62 5.09 20.72
CA PHE A 59 -9.38 6.35 20.62
C PHE A 59 -8.51 7.49 20.11
N ILE A 60 -9.13 8.39 19.37
CA ILE A 60 -8.50 9.62 18.91
C ILE A 60 -8.91 10.79 19.80
N SER A 61 -7.94 11.61 20.15
CA SER A 61 -8.09 12.78 21.02
C SER A 61 -7.08 13.85 20.66
N THR A 62 -7.30 15.07 21.13
CA THR A 62 -6.24 16.08 21.19
C THR A 62 -5.42 15.94 22.47
N LYS A 63 -4.19 16.48 22.47
CA LYS A 63 -3.34 16.56 23.67
C LYS A 63 -4.04 17.27 24.83
N ASN A 64 -4.72 18.37 24.53
CA ASN A 64 -5.44 19.17 25.53
C ASN A 64 -6.60 18.40 26.18
N GLU A 65 -7.39 17.65 25.41
CA GLU A 65 -8.49 16.85 25.94
C GLU A 65 -7.95 15.67 26.77
N TYR A 66 -6.89 15.02 26.28
CA TYR A 66 -6.24 13.93 27.00
C TYR A 66 -5.70 14.39 28.35
N ASP A 67 -4.99 15.52 28.40
CA ASP A 67 -4.44 16.05 29.65
C ASP A 67 -5.55 16.42 30.65
N LYS A 68 -6.66 17.01 30.18
CA LYS A 68 -7.84 17.30 31.02
C LYS A 68 -8.48 16.04 31.58
N ALA A 69 -8.60 14.98 30.77
CA ALA A 69 -9.19 13.72 31.20
C ALA A 69 -8.28 13.00 32.22
N LYS A 70 -6.97 13.03 31.97
CA LYS A 70 -5.96 12.46 32.87
C LYS A 70 -5.92 13.19 34.21
N GLU A 71 -5.92 14.52 34.21
CA GLU A 71 -5.95 15.34 35.43
C GLU A 71 -7.19 15.04 36.29
N LYS A 72 -8.35 14.83 35.64
CA LYS A 72 -9.62 14.52 36.31
C LYS A 72 -9.82 13.05 36.63
N GLY A 73 -8.95 12.14 36.17
CA GLY A 73 -9.16 10.69 36.23
C GLY A 73 -10.46 10.23 35.56
N ASN A 74 -10.94 10.95 34.54
CA ASN A 74 -12.25 10.75 33.92
C ASN A 74 -12.08 10.46 32.41
N TRP A 75 -11.84 9.20 32.09
CA TRP A 75 -11.66 8.67 30.74
C TRP A 75 -12.94 8.66 29.90
N ASN A 76 -14.11 8.69 30.53
CA ASN A 76 -15.38 8.84 29.82
C ASN A 76 -15.46 10.16 29.01
N LEU A 77 -14.59 11.13 29.29
CA LEU A 77 -14.42 12.34 28.45
C LEU A 77 -13.79 12.04 27.09
N LEU A 78 -13.01 10.96 26.96
CA LEU A 78 -12.29 10.56 25.75
C LEU A 78 -12.94 9.37 25.05
N ASN A 79 -13.67 8.53 25.79
CA ASN A 79 -14.27 7.28 25.31
C ASN A 79 -15.54 7.53 24.46
N ILE A 80 -15.41 8.38 23.45
CA ILE A 80 -16.47 8.81 22.55
C ILE A 80 -16.50 7.86 21.35
N GLU A 81 -17.67 7.28 21.07
CA GLU A 81 -17.87 6.26 20.03
C GLU A 81 -17.59 6.76 18.60
N SER A 82 -17.62 8.07 18.35
CA SER A 82 -17.21 8.66 17.06
C SER A 82 -15.70 8.70 16.88
N ASN A 83 -14.94 8.65 17.98
CA ASN A 83 -13.48 8.82 17.98
C ASN A 83 -12.73 7.48 18.09
N ILE A 84 -13.47 6.37 18.16
CA ILE A 84 -12.89 5.04 18.21
C ILE A 84 -12.48 4.57 16.80
N LEU A 85 -11.28 4.05 16.69
CA LEU A 85 -10.77 3.47 15.45
C LEU A 85 -11.48 2.15 15.14
N LYS A 86 -12.06 2.03 13.93
CA LYS A 86 -12.86 0.86 13.53
C LYS A 86 -12.57 0.38 12.11
N GLU A 87 -12.70 -0.93 11.93
CA GLU A 87 -12.86 -1.57 10.63
C GLU A 87 -14.31 -2.04 10.49
N GLY A 88 -15.08 -1.36 9.65
CA GLY A 88 -16.53 -1.57 9.58
C GLY A 88 -17.19 -1.26 10.93
N THR A 89 -17.75 -2.29 11.57
CA THR A 89 -18.36 -2.20 12.91
C THR A 89 -17.42 -2.65 14.04
N LYS A 90 -16.27 -3.25 13.73
CA LYS A 90 -15.33 -3.77 14.74
C LYS A 90 -14.31 -2.72 15.15
N SER A 91 -14.14 -2.54 16.46
CA SER A 91 -13.06 -1.72 17.02
C SER A 91 -11.70 -2.36 16.76
N ILE A 92 -10.71 -1.53 16.45
CA ILE A 92 -9.33 -1.94 16.26
C ILE A 92 -8.61 -1.98 17.61
N THR A 93 -7.87 -3.07 17.86
CA THR A 93 -6.99 -3.20 19.03
C THR A 93 -5.67 -2.47 18.80
N HIS A 94 -4.99 -2.10 19.88
CA HIS A 94 -3.67 -1.47 19.77
C HIS A 94 -2.66 -2.37 19.05
N ASN A 95 -2.66 -3.68 19.34
CA ASN A 95 -1.78 -4.64 18.68
C ASN A 95 -2.02 -4.68 17.16
N PHE A 96 -3.27 -4.65 16.71
CA PHE A 96 -3.58 -4.60 15.28
C PHE A 96 -3.12 -3.28 14.65
N LEU A 97 -3.33 -2.15 15.32
CA LEU A 97 -2.85 -0.84 14.85
C LEU A 97 -1.34 -0.86 14.63
N ILE A 98 -0.55 -1.30 15.62
CA ILE A 98 0.91 -1.32 15.55
C ILE A 98 1.42 -2.35 14.53
N ASP A 99 0.81 -3.53 14.45
CA ASP A 99 1.19 -4.55 13.48
C ASP A 99 0.98 -4.04 12.04
N THR A 100 -0.18 -3.43 11.78
CA THR A 100 -0.55 -2.90 10.47
C THR A 100 0.31 -1.68 10.11
N ALA A 101 0.50 -0.73 11.04
CA ALA A 101 1.41 0.40 10.83
C ALA A 101 2.85 -0.08 10.53
N GLY A 102 3.30 -1.14 11.19
CA GLY A 102 4.61 -1.74 10.91
C GLY A 102 4.73 -2.33 9.51
N ILE A 103 3.65 -2.89 8.95
CA ILE A 103 3.61 -3.34 7.55
C ILE A 103 3.75 -2.13 6.62
N ILE A 104 2.92 -1.10 6.79
CA ILE A 104 2.96 0.11 5.95
C ILE A 104 4.32 0.79 6.02
N PHE A 105 4.90 0.90 7.21
CA PHE A 105 6.25 1.42 7.42
C PHE A 105 7.30 0.63 6.64
N ALA A 106 7.22 -0.70 6.67
CA ALA A 106 8.19 -1.58 6.02
C ALA A 106 8.04 -1.66 4.49
N GLU A 107 6.83 -1.44 3.95
CA GLU A 107 6.54 -1.36 2.51
C GLU A 107 6.90 0.01 1.91
N SER A 108 6.88 1.07 2.71
CA SER A 108 7.10 2.44 2.22
C SER A 108 8.56 2.75 1.88
N SER A 109 8.76 3.86 1.16
CA SER A 109 10.07 4.40 0.82
C SER A 109 10.84 5.02 2.01
N GLN A 110 10.32 4.92 3.25
CA GLN A 110 10.87 5.59 4.44
C GLN A 110 12.37 5.30 4.67
N TYR A 111 12.85 4.12 4.29
CA TYR A 111 14.23 3.68 4.51
C TYR A 111 15.28 4.55 3.82
N ARG A 112 14.88 5.40 2.87
CA ARG A 112 15.75 6.36 2.16
C ARG A 112 15.78 7.75 2.78
N TYR A 113 14.91 8.04 3.73
CA TYR A 113 14.74 9.38 4.27
C TYR A 113 15.15 9.43 5.74
N ASN A 114 15.77 10.55 6.13
CA ASN A 114 16.09 10.86 7.51
C ASN A 114 15.27 12.07 7.97
N LYS A 115 15.49 12.51 9.22
CA LYS A 115 14.75 13.63 9.83
C LYS A 115 14.87 14.95 9.05
N ASN A 116 15.95 15.13 8.26
CA ASN A 116 16.28 16.39 7.58
C ASN A 116 15.86 16.42 6.10
N ASN A 117 15.47 15.29 5.51
CA ASN A 117 15.10 15.19 4.09
C ASN A 117 13.80 14.40 3.92
N PHE A 118 12.76 14.78 4.68
CA PHE A 118 11.51 14.04 4.75
C PHE A 118 10.49 14.60 3.75
N PRO A 119 10.24 13.95 2.59
CA PRO A 119 9.29 14.47 1.61
C PRO A 119 7.85 14.32 2.13
N GLU A 120 7.05 15.35 1.91
CA GLU A 120 5.61 15.29 2.22
C GLU A 120 4.91 14.17 1.44
N GLU A 121 5.44 13.80 0.26
CA GLU A 121 4.88 12.74 -0.56
C GLU A 121 4.94 11.34 0.09
N LEU A 122 5.85 11.09 1.04
CA LEU A 122 5.89 9.84 1.81
C LEU A 122 4.62 9.62 2.63
N LYS A 123 3.98 10.71 3.08
CA LYS A 123 2.67 10.66 3.73
C LYS A 123 1.63 10.02 2.81
N TYR A 124 1.54 10.51 1.59
CA TYR A 124 0.56 10.01 0.61
C TYR A 124 0.90 8.59 0.14
N GLU A 125 2.17 8.23 0.02
CA GLU A 125 2.59 6.85 -0.23
C GLU A 125 2.08 5.90 0.86
N MET A 126 2.32 6.21 2.14
CA MET A 126 1.84 5.40 3.26
C MET A 126 0.31 5.32 3.32
N PHE A 127 -0.38 6.41 3.00
CA PHE A 127 -1.84 6.44 2.98
C PHE A 127 -2.43 5.58 1.86
N ALA A 128 -1.81 5.61 0.68
CA ALA A 128 -2.18 4.77 -0.45
C ALA A 128 -1.91 3.28 -0.14
N LEU A 129 -0.75 2.95 0.42
CA LEU A 129 -0.43 1.59 0.89
C LEU A 129 -1.46 1.08 1.91
N ALA A 130 -1.82 1.92 2.89
CA ALA A 130 -2.84 1.56 3.88
C ALA A 130 -4.22 1.36 3.25
N SER A 131 -4.57 2.13 2.21
CA SER A 131 -5.84 2.00 1.48
C SER A 131 -5.92 0.65 0.74
N VAL A 132 -4.86 0.29 0.01
CA VAL A 132 -4.80 -1.01 -0.70
C VAL A 132 -4.77 -2.17 0.30
N TYR A 133 -3.93 -2.08 1.35
CA TYR A 133 -3.82 -3.12 2.36
C TYR A 133 -5.14 -3.35 3.11
N LYS A 134 -5.93 -2.30 3.37
CA LYS A 134 -7.27 -2.43 3.96
C LYS A 134 -8.20 -3.28 3.09
N ALA A 135 -8.10 -3.18 1.76
CA ALA A 135 -8.94 -3.92 0.83
C ALA A 135 -8.51 -5.39 0.67
N ASN A 136 -7.21 -5.66 0.54
CA ASN A 136 -6.71 -7.00 0.17
C ASN A 136 -6.00 -7.78 1.29
N LYS A 137 -5.49 -7.10 2.34
CA LYS A 137 -4.67 -7.67 3.43
C LYS A 137 -3.40 -8.40 2.98
N VAL A 138 -2.94 -8.18 1.74
CA VAL A 138 -1.73 -8.78 1.16
C VAL A 138 -0.60 -7.77 1.22
N ALA A 139 0.56 -8.18 1.76
CA ALA A 139 1.77 -7.36 1.81
C ALA A 139 3.00 -8.27 1.86
N PHE A 140 4.07 -7.88 1.17
CA PHE A 140 5.34 -8.60 1.13
C PHE A 140 6.13 -8.45 2.44
N ALA A 141 5.97 -7.31 3.12
CA ALA A 141 6.76 -6.95 4.29
C ALA A 141 6.27 -7.59 5.60
N LYS A 142 5.20 -8.41 5.57
CA LYS A 142 4.52 -8.96 6.76
C LYS A 142 5.44 -9.67 7.75
N ASN A 143 6.51 -10.30 7.27
CA ASN A 143 7.46 -11.06 8.09
C ASN A 143 8.88 -10.47 8.09
N THR A 144 9.05 -9.24 7.59
CA THR A 144 10.37 -8.60 7.48
C THR A 144 10.92 -8.15 8.83
N ASP A 145 12.24 -8.10 8.94
CA ASP A 145 12.90 -7.57 10.14
C ASP A 145 12.65 -6.08 10.33
N THR A 146 12.40 -5.33 9.26
CA THR A 146 11.99 -3.92 9.33
C THR A 146 10.68 -3.77 10.09
N LYS A 147 9.65 -4.58 9.76
CA LYS A 147 8.39 -4.62 10.50
C LYS A 147 8.61 -5.04 11.96
N LYS A 148 9.36 -6.11 12.21
CA LYS A 148 9.62 -6.59 13.58
C LYS A 148 10.28 -5.51 14.44
N LYS A 149 11.27 -4.79 13.88
CA LYS A 149 11.92 -3.65 14.55
C LYS A 149 10.93 -2.53 14.84
N TYR A 150 10.03 -2.22 13.91
CA TYR A 150 8.98 -1.22 14.13
C TYR A 150 8.04 -1.60 15.28
N VAL A 151 7.52 -2.83 15.25
CA VAL A 151 6.57 -3.35 16.26
C VAL A 151 7.23 -3.39 17.65
N GLY A 152 8.50 -3.80 17.72
CA GLY A 152 9.27 -3.87 18.96
C GLY A 152 9.60 -2.51 19.60
N ARG A 153 9.33 -1.38 18.93
CA ARG A 153 9.49 -0.05 19.53
C ARG A 153 8.40 0.20 20.59
N THR A 154 8.72 1.03 21.58
CA THR A 154 7.72 1.58 22.50
C THR A 154 6.91 2.68 21.82
N CYS A 155 5.76 3.06 22.39
CA CYS A 155 4.95 4.15 21.87
C CYS A 155 5.74 5.48 21.83
N GLN A 156 6.52 5.77 22.87
CA GLN A 156 7.38 6.96 22.92
C GLN A 156 8.48 6.92 21.87
N GLN A 157 9.08 5.76 21.61
CA GLN A 157 10.09 5.64 20.54
C GLN A 157 9.48 5.95 19.17
N ARG A 158 8.25 5.46 18.90
CA ARG A 158 7.52 5.80 17.66
C ARG A 158 7.18 7.29 17.58
N ASN A 159 6.84 7.95 18.69
CA ASN A 159 6.57 9.40 18.70
C ASN A 159 7.77 10.25 18.27
N ASN A 160 9.00 9.79 18.55
CA ASN A 160 10.21 10.56 18.28
C ASN A 160 10.60 10.60 16.79
N ALA A 161 10.05 9.69 15.97
CA ALA A 161 10.35 9.59 14.54
C ALA A 161 9.15 9.96 13.67
N LYS A 162 9.34 10.90 12.72
CA LYS A 162 8.27 11.38 11.83
C LYS A 162 7.69 10.24 10.97
N SER A 163 8.54 9.39 10.37
CA SER A 163 8.10 8.22 9.59
C SER A 163 7.28 7.24 10.44
N ASP A 164 7.66 7.06 11.69
CA ASP A 164 6.96 6.13 12.57
C ASP A 164 5.55 6.60 12.90
N LYS A 165 5.41 7.89 13.24
CA LYS A 165 4.11 8.55 13.45
C LYS A 165 3.25 8.50 12.18
N LEU A 166 3.84 8.77 11.02
CA LEU A 166 3.12 8.73 9.74
C LEU A 166 2.53 7.36 9.41
N ALA A 167 3.23 6.28 9.77
CA ALA A 167 2.68 4.94 9.59
C ALA A 167 1.43 4.69 10.47
N ILE A 168 1.39 5.26 11.69
CA ILE A 168 0.21 5.23 12.56
C ILE A 168 -0.89 6.14 11.98
N GLU A 169 -0.53 7.36 11.58
CA GLU A 169 -1.42 8.32 10.93
C GLU A 169 -2.12 7.69 9.72
N ALA A 170 -1.40 6.92 8.90
CA ALA A 170 -1.95 6.23 7.74
C ALA A 170 -3.11 5.31 8.10
N ILE A 171 -2.97 4.52 9.16
CA ILE A 171 -4.04 3.64 9.65
C ILE A 171 -5.18 4.47 10.23
N ILE A 172 -4.88 5.50 11.02
CA ILE A 172 -5.92 6.37 11.61
C ILE A 172 -6.75 7.03 10.51
N LYS A 173 -6.12 7.63 9.49
CA LYS A 173 -6.83 8.34 8.42
C LYS A 173 -7.66 7.39 7.55
N VAL A 174 -7.16 6.19 7.25
CA VAL A 174 -7.84 5.19 6.41
C VAL A 174 -9.00 4.49 7.12
N TYR A 175 -8.92 4.29 8.44
CA TYR A 175 -9.96 3.58 9.19
C TYR A 175 -10.96 4.50 9.90
N LEU A 176 -10.55 5.69 10.35
CA LEU A 176 -11.42 6.62 11.09
C LEU A 176 -12.02 7.73 10.22
N LEU A 177 -11.18 8.47 9.49
CA LEU A 177 -11.54 9.85 9.11
C LEU A 177 -12.10 9.97 7.69
N ASN A 178 -11.77 9.07 6.77
CA ASN A 178 -12.30 9.14 5.41
C ASN A 178 -12.65 7.76 4.87
N LYS A 179 -13.80 7.21 5.27
CA LYS A 179 -14.29 5.93 4.74
C LYS A 179 -14.38 5.90 3.21
N GLU A 180 -14.52 7.06 2.57
CA GLU A 180 -14.65 7.21 1.11
C GLU A 180 -13.36 7.66 0.41
N LYS A 181 -12.36 8.19 1.14
CA LYS A 181 -11.12 8.64 0.49
C LYS A 181 -10.15 7.48 0.37
N ASP A 182 -9.94 7.05 -0.86
CA ASP A 182 -8.89 6.11 -1.22
C ASP A 182 -7.72 6.87 -1.85
N TRP A 183 -6.60 6.94 -1.12
CA TRP A 183 -5.39 7.60 -1.60
C TRP A 183 -4.69 6.83 -2.72
N SER A 184 -5.03 5.55 -2.93
CA SER A 184 -4.51 4.74 -4.03
C SER A 184 -5.32 4.90 -5.33
N ASN A 185 -6.42 5.65 -5.29
CA ASN A 185 -7.30 5.93 -6.43
C ASN A 185 -7.91 4.64 -7.05
N GLY A 186 -8.41 3.75 -6.21
CA GLY A 186 -9.06 2.49 -6.59
C GLY A 186 -8.08 1.34 -6.84
N ALA A 187 -6.81 1.46 -6.47
CA ALA A 187 -5.84 0.41 -6.68
C ALA A 187 -6.11 -0.81 -5.79
N ASP A 188 -5.73 -1.98 -6.27
CA ASP A 188 -5.79 -3.26 -5.54
C ASP A 188 -4.41 -3.90 -5.35
N MET A 189 -3.36 -3.31 -5.93
CA MET A 189 -1.97 -3.73 -5.80
C MET A 189 -1.01 -2.53 -5.83
N TRP A 190 0.24 -2.75 -5.44
CA TRP A 190 1.33 -1.78 -5.60
C TRP A 190 2.63 -2.50 -5.97
N ASP A 191 3.57 -1.74 -6.51
CA ASP A 191 4.95 -2.15 -6.74
C ASP A 191 5.92 -1.04 -6.36
N GLY A 192 7.06 -1.42 -5.80
CA GLY A 192 8.12 -0.50 -5.42
C GLY A 192 9.18 -0.31 -6.51
N ALA A 193 10.26 0.37 -6.13
CA ALA A 193 11.38 0.67 -7.01
C ALA A 193 12.09 -0.57 -7.57
N GLU A 194 11.92 -1.74 -6.96
CA GLU A 194 12.46 -3.01 -7.44
C GLU A 194 11.90 -3.44 -8.80
N GLN A 195 10.63 -3.18 -9.09
CA GLN A 195 10.06 -3.49 -10.42
C GLN A 195 10.58 -2.53 -11.50
N ALA A 196 10.98 -1.32 -11.12
CA ALA A 196 11.42 -0.28 -12.04
C ALA A 196 12.81 -0.54 -12.66
N MET A 197 13.54 -1.54 -12.17
CA MET A 197 14.95 -1.77 -12.52
C MET A 197 15.16 -2.52 -13.83
N TYR A 198 14.10 -3.03 -14.46
CA TYR A 198 14.21 -3.99 -15.56
C TYR A 198 13.77 -3.39 -16.90
N PRO A 199 14.57 -3.57 -17.97
CA PRO A 199 14.26 -3.02 -19.29
C PRO A 199 13.18 -3.85 -20.00
N ILE A 200 12.65 -3.29 -21.11
CA ILE A 200 11.63 -3.96 -21.93
C ILE A 200 12.03 -5.37 -22.41
N GLY A 201 13.32 -5.61 -22.66
CA GLY A 201 13.82 -6.91 -23.13
C GLY A 201 14.04 -7.97 -22.04
N GLU A 202 13.76 -7.66 -20.77
CA GLU A 202 13.79 -8.66 -19.70
C GLU A 202 12.46 -9.42 -19.66
N ASP A 203 12.44 -10.69 -20.06
CA ASP A 203 11.22 -11.48 -20.19
C ASP A 203 11.03 -12.53 -19.08
N SER A 204 11.95 -12.64 -18.12
CA SER A 204 11.85 -13.60 -17.02
C SER A 204 10.63 -13.32 -16.14
N PHE A 205 9.84 -14.35 -15.81
CA PHE A 205 8.77 -14.18 -14.81
C PHE A 205 9.30 -13.88 -13.42
N PHE A 206 10.50 -14.37 -13.10
CA PHE A 206 11.10 -14.17 -11.80
C PHE A 206 12.60 -13.96 -11.86
N ILE A 207 13.08 -13.06 -11.01
CA ILE A 207 14.50 -12.77 -10.82
C ILE A 207 14.90 -13.08 -9.38
N GLU A 208 16.05 -13.74 -9.23
CA GLU A 208 16.66 -13.98 -7.92
C GLU A 208 17.35 -12.69 -7.43
N ARG A 209 17.10 -12.31 -6.18
CA ARG A 209 17.70 -11.14 -5.54
C ARG A 209 18.07 -11.45 -4.09
N GLY A 210 19.37 -11.62 -3.84
CA GLY A 210 19.87 -12.02 -2.53
C GLY A 210 19.36 -13.42 -2.15
N LYS A 211 18.63 -13.53 -1.03
CA LYS A 211 17.99 -14.78 -0.60
C LYS A 211 16.52 -14.91 -1.04
N GLY A 212 16.02 -13.93 -1.79
CA GLY A 212 14.63 -13.85 -2.21
C GLY A 212 14.46 -13.92 -3.72
N ARG A 213 13.21 -14.14 -4.13
CA ARG A 213 12.80 -14.21 -5.52
C ARG A 213 11.71 -13.18 -5.76
N ILE A 214 11.83 -12.39 -6.83
CA ILE A 214 10.90 -11.32 -7.18
C ILE A 214 10.14 -11.75 -8.43
N GLU A 215 8.81 -11.68 -8.39
CA GLU A 215 7.95 -11.82 -9.57
C GLU A 215 8.00 -10.51 -10.37
N LEU A 216 8.30 -10.57 -11.67
CA LEU A 216 8.28 -9.38 -12.53
C LEU A 216 6.88 -9.19 -13.09
N HIS A 217 6.12 -8.26 -12.51
CA HIS A 217 4.72 -8.03 -12.89
C HIS A 217 4.56 -7.55 -14.33
N MET A 218 5.55 -6.87 -14.91
CA MET A 218 5.54 -6.54 -16.35
C MET A 218 5.47 -7.78 -17.25
N ASN A 219 5.96 -8.93 -16.78
CA ASN A 219 6.00 -10.17 -17.55
C ASN A 219 4.87 -11.12 -17.15
N THR A 220 4.45 -11.15 -15.88
CA THR A 220 3.42 -12.06 -15.38
C THR A 220 2.00 -11.48 -15.40
N MET A 221 1.87 -10.15 -15.49
CA MET A 221 0.58 -9.46 -15.54
C MET A 221 0.47 -8.49 -16.72
N GLY A 222 1.60 -7.95 -17.18
CA GLY A 222 1.61 -6.88 -18.16
C GLY A 222 1.04 -5.59 -17.58
N TRP A 223 1.56 -4.45 -18.02
CA TRP A 223 1.11 -3.17 -17.51
C TRP A 223 1.04 -2.09 -18.58
N ARG A 224 0.22 -1.08 -18.27
CA ARG A 224 0.19 0.20 -18.95
C ARG A 224 0.22 1.31 -17.90
N ILE A 225 1.18 2.21 -18.06
CA ILE A 225 1.38 3.35 -17.16
C ILE A 225 0.98 4.63 -17.92
N SER A 226 0.18 5.49 -17.29
CA SER A 226 -0.11 6.81 -17.86
C SER A 226 1.17 7.64 -17.99
N GLU A 227 1.21 8.62 -18.90
CA GLU A 227 2.42 9.46 -19.07
C GLU A 227 2.78 10.17 -17.76
N GLU A 228 1.78 10.74 -17.09
CA GLU A 228 1.96 11.42 -15.81
C GLU A 228 2.56 10.47 -14.74
N HIS A 229 1.97 9.29 -14.57
CA HIS A 229 2.45 8.30 -13.60
C HIS A 229 3.86 7.79 -13.96
N TYR A 230 4.16 7.60 -15.24
CA TYR A 230 5.46 7.13 -15.69
C TYR A 230 6.57 8.13 -15.34
N GLN A 231 6.37 9.41 -15.65
CA GLN A 231 7.35 10.45 -15.29
C GLN A 231 7.50 10.60 -13.78
N LYS A 232 6.37 10.52 -13.05
CA LYS A 232 6.37 10.61 -11.59
C LYS A 232 7.14 9.44 -10.95
N TRP A 233 6.90 8.22 -11.42
CA TRP A 233 7.55 7.02 -10.89
C TRP A 233 9.03 7.01 -11.24
N LYS A 234 9.37 7.36 -12.48
CA LYS A 234 10.77 7.55 -12.91
C LYS A 234 11.51 8.52 -12.02
N LYS A 235 10.93 9.69 -11.74
CA LYS A 235 11.53 10.69 -10.83
C LYS A 235 11.68 10.14 -9.42
N GLY A 236 10.63 9.54 -8.87
CA GLY A 236 10.64 8.99 -7.50
C GLY A 236 11.67 7.89 -7.31
N VAL A 237 11.70 6.89 -8.19
CA VAL A 237 12.70 5.80 -8.19
C VAL A 237 14.12 6.33 -8.32
N THR A 238 14.33 7.31 -9.22
CA THR A 238 15.65 7.96 -9.39
C THR A 238 16.09 8.67 -8.12
N ASN A 239 15.18 9.37 -7.44
CA ASN A 239 15.46 10.04 -6.16
C ASN A 239 15.80 9.05 -5.03
N LEU A 240 15.31 7.81 -5.12
CA LEU A 240 15.72 6.72 -4.21
C LEU A 240 17.08 6.10 -4.57
N GLY A 241 17.78 6.65 -5.57
CA GLY A 241 19.09 6.17 -6.04
C GLY A 241 19.02 4.88 -6.84
N VAL A 242 17.87 4.59 -7.47
CA VAL A 242 17.67 3.40 -8.29
C VAL A 242 17.60 3.80 -9.77
N ILE A 243 18.28 3.04 -10.64
CA ILE A 243 18.25 3.28 -12.09
C ILE A 243 16.91 2.81 -12.64
N PHE A 244 16.12 3.74 -13.16
CA PHE A 244 14.83 3.45 -13.79
C PHE A 244 15.03 2.93 -15.23
N LYS A 245 14.54 1.71 -15.50
CA LYS A 245 14.56 1.06 -16.82
C LYS A 245 13.20 0.51 -17.27
N ALA A 246 12.21 0.48 -16.37
CA ALA A 246 10.89 -0.06 -16.66
C ALA A 246 10.27 0.58 -17.91
N PRO A 247 9.68 -0.22 -18.81
CA PRO A 247 8.92 0.31 -19.92
C PRO A 247 7.59 0.90 -19.45
N LYS A 248 7.12 1.93 -20.15
CA LYS A 248 5.79 2.54 -19.90
C LYS A 248 4.64 1.56 -20.16
N GLU A 249 4.81 0.71 -21.17
CA GLU A 249 3.87 -0.35 -21.52
C GLU A 249 4.64 -1.63 -21.80
N LYS A 250 4.13 -2.75 -21.28
CA LYS A 250 4.62 -4.08 -21.62
C LYS A 250 3.48 -5.09 -21.49
N PHE A 251 3.31 -5.89 -22.53
CA PHE A 251 2.43 -7.06 -22.49
C PHE A 251 3.14 -8.20 -21.77
N THR A 252 2.40 -9.05 -21.08
CA THR A 252 2.92 -10.33 -20.59
C THR A 252 3.67 -11.07 -21.69
N SER A 253 4.76 -11.77 -21.35
CA SER A 253 5.55 -12.53 -22.31
C SER A 253 4.68 -13.52 -23.09
N SER A 254 5.09 -13.95 -24.28
CA SER A 254 4.47 -15.08 -24.96
C SER A 254 5.07 -16.40 -24.45
N LEU A 255 4.26 -17.45 -24.36
CA LEU A 255 4.74 -18.84 -24.18
C LEU A 255 4.48 -19.69 -25.42
N GLU A 256 4.24 -19.05 -26.56
CA GLU A 256 4.37 -19.70 -27.86
C GLU A 256 5.84 -20.00 -28.15
N THR A 257 6.08 -21.19 -28.70
CA THR A 257 7.45 -21.68 -28.92
C THR A 257 8.15 -20.76 -29.93
N PRO A 258 9.29 -20.14 -29.58
CA PRO A 258 10.02 -19.34 -30.55
C PRO A 258 10.47 -20.24 -31.72
N PRO A 259 10.61 -19.68 -32.94
CA PRO A 259 11.02 -20.46 -34.10
C PRO A 259 12.29 -21.26 -33.80
N THR A 260 12.32 -22.53 -34.21
CA THR A 260 13.43 -23.43 -33.91
C THR A 260 14.73 -22.88 -34.49
N ILE A 261 15.64 -22.45 -33.62
CA ILE A 261 16.98 -22.05 -34.04
C ILE A 261 17.80 -23.31 -34.21
N ASN A 262 17.72 -23.87 -35.41
CA ASN A 262 18.59 -24.95 -35.82
C ASN A 262 19.98 -24.38 -36.11
N LEU A 263 20.79 -24.20 -35.07
CA LEU A 263 22.22 -23.94 -35.24
C LEU A 263 22.84 -25.16 -35.94
N THR A 264 23.38 -24.93 -37.13
CA THR A 264 24.15 -25.92 -37.89
C THR A 264 25.36 -26.39 -37.09
N SER A 265 25.90 -27.58 -37.41
CA SER A 265 27.14 -28.07 -36.79
C SER A 265 28.29 -27.07 -36.94
N TYR A 266 28.35 -26.39 -38.08
CA TYR A 266 29.29 -25.29 -38.34
C TYR A 266 29.09 -24.13 -37.38
N GLN A 267 27.86 -23.64 -37.19
CA GLN A 267 27.57 -22.55 -36.24
C GLN A 267 27.91 -22.93 -34.79
N LYS A 268 27.63 -24.18 -34.38
CA LYS A 268 28.00 -24.67 -33.03
C LYS A 268 29.52 -24.75 -32.83
N GLN A 269 30.26 -25.16 -33.85
CA GLN A 269 31.72 -25.19 -33.82
C GLN A 269 32.30 -23.76 -33.80
N LYS A 270 31.79 -22.88 -34.68
CA LYS A 270 32.17 -21.46 -34.78
C LYS A 270 31.93 -20.74 -33.46
N MET A 271 30.83 -21.04 -32.74
CA MET A 271 30.57 -20.50 -31.39
C MET A 271 31.62 -20.91 -30.34
N LYS A 272 32.06 -22.18 -30.33
CA LYS A 272 33.14 -22.64 -29.42
C LYS A 272 34.50 -22.02 -29.74
N GLU A 273 34.73 -21.67 -31.00
CA GLU A 273 35.93 -20.97 -31.45
C GLU A 273 35.85 -19.46 -31.12
N TRP A 274 34.67 -18.85 -31.26
CA TRP A 274 34.40 -17.45 -30.92
C TRP A 274 34.48 -17.14 -29.41
N GLU A 275 34.13 -18.09 -28.54
CA GLU A 275 34.39 -17.99 -27.09
C GLU A 275 35.87 -17.77 -26.78
N LYS A 276 36.78 -18.18 -27.67
CA LYS A 276 38.24 -18.13 -27.49
C LYS A 276 38.91 -17.01 -28.27
N THR A 277 38.40 -16.65 -29.45
CA THR A 277 38.97 -15.60 -30.32
C THR A 277 37.88 -14.83 -31.06
N VAL A 278 37.55 -13.62 -30.60
CA VAL A 278 36.55 -12.77 -31.24
C VAL A 278 37.19 -11.98 -32.39
N LEU A 279 36.92 -12.35 -33.65
CA LEU A 279 37.20 -11.51 -34.81
C LEU A 279 36.05 -10.50 -35.03
N PHE A 280 36.37 -9.23 -35.27
CA PHE A 280 35.40 -8.13 -35.28
C PHE A 280 34.21 -8.31 -36.26
N LYS A 281 34.39 -8.98 -37.41
CA LYS A 281 33.33 -9.22 -38.40
C LYS A 281 32.29 -10.27 -37.97
N ASP A 282 32.71 -11.21 -37.14
CA ASP A 282 31.90 -12.33 -36.68
C ASP A 282 31.21 -12.06 -35.33
N LYS A 283 31.68 -11.01 -34.63
CA LYS A 283 31.20 -10.63 -33.30
C LYS A 283 29.71 -10.30 -33.28
N GLU A 284 29.19 -9.64 -34.30
CA GLU A 284 27.76 -9.29 -34.36
C GLU A 284 26.87 -10.51 -34.55
N GLU A 285 27.28 -11.45 -35.42
CA GLU A 285 26.59 -12.72 -35.64
C GLU A 285 26.57 -13.57 -34.37
N TYR A 286 27.71 -13.64 -33.67
CA TYR A 286 27.82 -14.29 -32.36
C TYR A 286 26.88 -13.68 -31.32
N ILE A 287 26.90 -12.35 -31.16
CA ILE A 287 26.03 -11.64 -30.21
C ILE A 287 24.56 -11.91 -30.52
N LYS A 288 24.17 -11.94 -31.80
CA LYS A 288 22.80 -12.27 -32.21
C LYS A 288 22.44 -13.71 -31.84
N ALA A 289 23.30 -14.68 -32.13
CA ALA A 289 23.06 -16.09 -31.80
C ALA A 289 22.93 -16.32 -30.28
N MET A 290 23.79 -15.69 -29.47
CA MET A 290 23.73 -15.78 -28.01
C MET A 290 22.43 -15.20 -27.44
N LYS A 291 22.01 -14.01 -27.90
CA LYS A 291 20.74 -13.40 -27.48
C LYS A 291 19.54 -14.29 -27.78
N GLU A 292 19.55 -14.96 -28.91
CA GLU A 292 18.46 -15.85 -29.29
C GLU A 292 18.44 -17.15 -28.46
N LEU A 293 19.61 -17.69 -28.08
CA LEU A 293 19.70 -18.79 -27.13
C LEU A 293 19.19 -18.39 -25.74
N GLU A 294 19.61 -17.23 -25.23
CA GLU A 294 19.14 -16.69 -23.96
C GLU A 294 17.61 -16.56 -23.92
N LYS A 295 16.99 -16.04 -24.99
CA LYS A 295 15.52 -15.96 -25.11
C LYS A 295 14.87 -17.34 -25.01
N LYS A 296 15.45 -18.37 -25.66
CA LYS A 296 14.93 -19.74 -25.59
C LYS A 296 15.04 -20.33 -24.19
N GLU A 297 16.13 -20.05 -23.47
CA GLU A 297 16.29 -20.49 -22.07
C GLU A 297 15.28 -19.82 -21.14
N VAL A 298 15.08 -18.50 -21.27
CA VAL A 298 14.07 -17.75 -20.52
C VAL A 298 12.67 -18.29 -20.81
N PHE A 299 12.36 -18.58 -22.07
CA PHE A 299 11.11 -19.20 -22.49
C PHE A 299 10.85 -20.54 -21.78
N GLU A 300 11.80 -21.48 -21.84
CA GLU A 300 11.67 -22.79 -21.21
C GLU A 300 11.53 -22.67 -19.69
N LYS A 301 12.23 -21.71 -19.08
CA LYS A 301 12.10 -21.39 -17.65
C LYS A 301 10.70 -20.88 -17.33
N ASN A 302 10.19 -19.89 -18.06
CA ASN A 302 8.86 -19.32 -17.84
C ASN A 302 7.74 -20.36 -18.02
N LYS A 303 7.86 -21.24 -19.02
CA LYS A 303 6.92 -22.35 -19.24
C LYS A 303 6.87 -23.28 -18.02
N LYS A 304 8.03 -23.70 -17.52
CA LYS A 304 8.13 -24.52 -16.29
C LYS A 304 7.56 -23.80 -15.07
N GLU A 305 7.75 -22.48 -14.97
CA GLU A 305 7.16 -21.69 -13.89
C GLU A 305 5.64 -21.61 -13.96
N LYS A 306 5.06 -21.40 -15.14
CA LYS A 306 3.60 -21.41 -15.33
C LYS A 306 2.99 -22.76 -14.93
N GLU A 307 3.65 -23.86 -15.27
CA GLU A 307 3.19 -25.21 -14.94
C GLU A 307 3.24 -25.50 -13.43
N LYS A 308 4.28 -25.04 -12.74
CA LYS A 308 4.52 -25.35 -11.31
C LYS A 308 3.88 -24.35 -10.36
N ASN A 309 3.79 -23.09 -10.74
CA ASN A 309 3.39 -22.00 -9.83
C ASN A 309 1.87 -21.76 -9.88
N ARG A 310 1.19 -22.13 -8.80
CA ARG A 310 -0.27 -21.96 -8.66
C ARG A 310 -0.73 -20.50 -8.81
N ASN A 311 0.13 -19.52 -8.50
CA ASN A 311 -0.22 -18.11 -8.61
C ASN A 311 -0.31 -17.65 -10.08
N LEU A 312 0.37 -18.34 -11.00
CA LEU A 312 0.32 -18.06 -12.43
C LEU A 312 -0.88 -18.72 -13.13
N ARG A 313 -1.83 -19.30 -12.39
CA ARG A 313 -3.04 -19.92 -12.97
C ARG A 313 -3.87 -18.94 -13.82
N PHE A 314 -3.79 -17.65 -13.52
CA PHE A 314 -4.54 -16.59 -14.22
C PHE A 314 -3.69 -15.82 -15.25
N TYR A 315 -2.45 -16.26 -15.47
CA TYR A 315 -1.60 -15.68 -16.49
C TYR A 315 -2.22 -15.89 -17.88
N SER A 316 -2.28 -14.81 -18.64
CA SER A 316 -2.77 -14.79 -20.03
C SER A 316 -1.70 -14.15 -20.90
N GLU A 317 -1.35 -14.78 -22.01
CA GLU A 317 -0.27 -14.34 -22.89
C GLU A 317 -0.66 -13.10 -23.68
N ASN A 318 0.32 -12.24 -23.98
CA ASN A 318 0.11 -11.00 -24.73
C ASN A 318 -1.02 -10.11 -24.17
N THR A 319 -1.17 -10.05 -22.86
CA THR A 319 -2.19 -9.22 -22.18
C THR A 319 -1.56 -8.08 -21.37
N ILE A 320 -2.36 -7.05 -21.12
CA ILE A 320 -2.11 -6.02 -20.12
C ILE A 320 -3.19 -6.19 -19.07
N SER A 321 -2.79 -6.47 -17.82
CA SER A 321 -3.73 -6.65 -16.72
C SER A 321 -3.63 -5.55 -15.67
N LEU A 322 -2.61 -4.70 -15.71
CA LEU A 322 -2.38 -3.64 -14.73
C LEU A 322 -2.47 -2.26 -15.37
N GLN A 323 -3.33 -1.41 -14.79
CA GLN A 323 -3.43 0.01 -15.11
C GLN A 323 -2.98 0.84 -13.92
N SER A 324 -2.07 1.79 -14.14
CA SER A 324 -1.61 2.69 -13.08
C SER A 324 -2.73 3.60 -12.57
N ARG A 325 -2.91 3.72 -11.25
CA ARG A 325 -3.95 4.54 -10.60
C ARG A 325 -3.41 5.70 -9.80
N ALA A 326 -2.26 5.51 -9.17
CA ALA A 326 -1.54 6.55 -8.45
C ALA A 326 -0.04 6.21 -8.43
N VAL A 327 0.77 7.23 -8.19
CA VAL A 327 2.20 7.09 -7.93
C VAL A 327 2.58 8.05 -6.82
N TYR A 328 3.35 7.58 -5.84
CA TYR A 328 3.94 8.41 -4.80
C TYR A 328 5.36 7.94 -4.56
N LEU A 329 6.34 8.84 -4.70
CA LEU A 329 7.76 8.49 -4.61
C LEU A 329 8.11 7.29 -5.51
N GLY A 330 8.77 6.27 -4.96
CA GLY A 330 9.19 5.07 -5.68
C GLY A 330 8.11 4.01 -5.85
N THR A 331 6.87 4.28 -5.45
CA THR A 331 5.78 3.30 -5.43
C THR A 331 4.70 3.66 -6.44
N ILE A 332 4.34 2.69 -7.27
CA ILE A 332 3.23 2.76 -8.21
C ILE A 332 2.09 1.86 -7.74
N PHE A 333 0.86 2.34 -7.90
CA PHE A 333 -0.35 1.66 -7.46
C PHE A 333 -1.17 1.24 -8.68
N TRP A 334 -1.61 -0.01 -8.69
CA TRP A 334 -2.23 -0.65 -9.84
C TRP A 334 -3.68 -1.00 -9.57
N LYS A 335 -4.52 -0.83 -10.59
CA LYS A 335 -5.79 -1.55 -10.69
C LYS A 335 -5.61 -2.73 -11.63
N SER A 336 -5.96 -3.91 -11.14
CA SER A 336 -6.05 -5.10 -11.96
C SER A 336 -7.37 -5.19 -12.75
N GLU A 337 -7.31 -5.65 -14.01
CA GLU A 337 -8.48 -5.92 -14.86
C GLU A 337 -8.85 -7.42 -14.89
N ASP A 338 -10.15 -7.72 -14.75
CA ASP A 338 -10.95 -8.95 -14.96
C ASP A 338 -10.45 -10.35 -14.49
N ASN A 339 -9.15 -10.64 -14.42
CA ASN A 339 -8.63 -11.98 -14.11
C ASN A 339 -8.00 -12.15 -12.71
N ILE A 340 -7.72 -11.04 -12.00
CA ILE A 340 -6.92 -11.03 -10.76
C ILE A 340 -7.75 -10.91 -9.47
N GLU A 341 -9.02 -10.49 -9.52
CA GLU A 341 -9.89 -10.54 -8.31
C GLU A 341 -9.90 -11.94 -7.68
N LYS A 342 -9.77 -13.00 -8.50
CA LYS A 342 -9.66 -14.39 -8.05
C LYS A 342 -8.32 -14.75 -7.39
N ARG A 343 -7.24 -14.02 -7.72
CA ARG A 343 -5.89 -14.18 -7.15
C ARG A 343 -5.75 -13.43 -5.82
N ILE A 344 -6.47 -12.32 -5.64
CA ILE A 344 -6.48 -11.49 -4.42
C ILE A 344 -7.48 -12.01 -3.36
N LYS A 345 -8.62 -12.62 -3.76
CA LYS A 345 -9.64 -13.18 -2.84
C LYS A 345 -9.25 -14.53 -2.18
N LYS A 346 -7.99 -14.96 -2.28
CA LYS A 346 -7.44 -16.18 -1.65
C LYS A 346 -6.28 -15.81 -0.75
#